data_AF-A0A812G023-F1
#
_entry.id   AF-A0A812G023-F1
#
_cell.length_a   1.000
_cell.length_b   1.000
_cell.length_c   1.000
_cell.angle_alpha   90.00
_cell.angle_beta   90.00
_cell.angle_gamma   90.00
#
_symmetry.space_group_name_H-M   'P 1'
#
loop_
_entity.id
_entity.type
_entity.pdbx_description
1 polymer ?
#
loop_
_entity_poly.entity_id
_entity_poly.type
_entity_poly.pdbx_seq_one_letter_code
_entity_poly.pdbx_strand_id
1 'polypeptide(L)'
;MSGLFIDYRKIFRETAMARTILYTYKDQDKELTFSYQQHRNIQEAVAEAEGIDITEFLKMEQQIEAVSDTKAVRNYRDNYFRKLGFSKITLAQKENLGVGKKNK
;
A
#
# COMPACT_ATOMS: atom_id res chain seq x y z
N MET A 1 -29.15 -9.84 -0.50
CA MET A 1 -28.13 -8.97 -1.16
C MET A 1 -27.73 -7.89 -0.17
N SER A 2 -26.87 -8.22 0.77
CA SER A 2 -26.36 -7.30 1.79
C SER A 2 -25.07 -6.69 1.27
N GLY A 3 -25.19 -5.58 0.54
CA GLY A 3 -24.04 -4.72 0.22
C GLY A 3 -23.50 -4.15 1.51
N LEU A 4 -22.30 -4.58 1.90
CA LEU A 4 -21.58 -4.08 3.05
C LEU A 4 -21.19 -2.61 2.75
N PHE A 5 -22.03 -1.67 3.18
CA PHE A 5 -21.71 -0.25 3.14
C PHE A 5 -20.69 0.01 4.25
N ILE A 6 -19.41 0.09 3.89
CA ILE A 6 -18.32 0.34 4.83
C ILE A 6 -18.57 1.73 5.44
N ASP A 7 -18.85 1.79 6.74
CA ASP A 7 -19.16 3.03 7.45
C ASP A 7 -17.87 3.83 7.70
N TYR A 8 -17.53 4.68 6.74
CA TYR A 8 -16.34 5.54 6.71
C TYR A 8 -16.19 6.45 7.94
N ARG A 9 -17.27 6.70 8.69
CA ARG A 9 -17.27 7.61 9.83
C ARG A 9 -16.69 6.97 11.10
N LYS A 10 -16.72 5.63 11.18
CA LYS A 10 -16.15 4.86 12.30
C LYS A 10 -14.62 4.73 12.22
N ILE A 11 -14.06 4.74 11.00
CA ILE A 11 -12.62 4.59 10.74
C ILE A 11 -11.84 5.86 11.12
N PHE A 12 -12.47 7.04 11.08
CA PHE A 12 -11.79 8.33 11.32
C PHE A 12 -11.29 8.56 12.77
N ARG A 13 -11.77 7.81 13.77
CA ARG A 13 -11.45 8.08 15.19
C ARG A 13 -10.35 7.20 15.80
N GLU A 14 -9.91 6.14 15.10
CA GLU A 14 -8.82 5.23 15.54
C GLU A 14 -7.49 5.45 14.79
N THR A 15 -7.43 6.41 13.86
CA THR A 15 -6.32 6.67 12.92
C THR A 15 -5.18 7.56 13.47
N ALA A 16 -5.11 7.79 14.78
CA ALA A 16 -4.14 8.75 15.32
C ALA A 16 -2.67 8.30 15.17
N MET A 17 -2.41 6.99 15.04
CA MET A 17 -1.04 6.42 14.91
C MET A 17 -0.88 5.39 13.78
N ALA A 18 -1.97 4.80 13.27
CA ALA A 18 -1.94 3.89 12.12
C ALA A 18 -2.19 4.65 10.82
N ARG A 19 -1.40 4.38 9.77
CA ARG A 19 -1.62 4.97 8.44
C ARG A 19 -2.58 4.09 7.66
N THR A 20 -3.51 4.66 6.90
CA THR A 20 -4.34 3.87 5.99
C THR A 20 -3.58 3.68 4.68
N ILE A 21 -3.62 2.50 4.07
CA ILE A 21 -3.20 2.23 2.69
C ILE A 21 -4.46 2.18 1.85
N LEU A 22 -4.48 2.91 0.75
CA LEU A 22 -5.48 2.82 -0.30
C LEU A 22 -4.89 1.99 -1.43
N TYR A 23 -5.60 0.96 -1.87
CA TYR A 23 -5.19 0.12 -2.98
C TYR A 23 -6.41 -0.37 -3.76
N THR A 24 -6.24 -0.60 -5.05
CA THR A 24 -7.25 -1.25 -5.89
C THR A 24 -6.82 -2.68 -6.12
N TYR A 25 -7.67 -3.66 -5.82
CA TYR A 25 -7.42 -5.08 -6.10
C TYR A 25 -8.58 -5.65 -6.93
N LYS A 26 -8.27 -6.19 -8.12
CA LYS A 26 -9.29 -6.74 -9.05
C LYS A 26 -10.49 -5.79 -9.25
N ASP A 27 -10.18 -4.53 -9.56
CA ASP A 27 -11.16 -3.45 -9.79
C ASP A 27 -12.01 -3.07 -8.56
N GLN A 28 -11.61 -3.51 -7.36
CA GLN A 28 -12.22 -3.09 -6.10
C GLN A 28 -11.27 -2.20 -5.32
N ASP A 29 -11.70 -0.97 -5.06
CA ASP A 29 -10.99 -0.06 -4.18
C ASP A 29 -11.15 -0.52 -2.73
N LYS A 30 -10.02 -0.65 -2.05
CA LYS A 30 -9.91 -1.16 -0.69
C LYS A 30 -9.00 -0.27 0.16
N GLU A 31 -9.27 -0.30 1.44
CA GLU A 31 -8.53 0.44 2.45
C GLU A 31 -8.04 -0.52 3.52
N LEU A 32 -6.74 -0.48 3.81
CA LEU A 32 -6.10 -1.30 4.82
C LEU A 32 -5.47 -0.41 5.90
N THR A 33 -5.73 -0.71 7.16
CA THR A 33 -5.02 -0.08 8.28
C THR A 33 -3.61 -0.65 8.38
N PHE A 34 -2.61 0.20 8.20
CA PHE A 34 -1.19 -0.12 8.20
C PHE A 34 -0.46 0.50 9.40
N SER A 35 0.32 -0.34 10.07
CA SER A 35 1.17 0.05 11.19
C SER A 35 2.62 -0.31 10.87
N TYR A 36 3.52 0.67 10.90
CA TYR A 36 4.97 0.47 10.69
C TYR A 36 5.63 -0.47 11.72
N GLN A 37 4.94 -0.78 12.82
CA GLN A 37 5.41 -1.75 13.82
C GLN A 37 5.30 -3.20 13.32
N GLN A 38 4.37 -3.49 12.41
CA GLN A 38 4.07 -4.85 11.96
C GLN A 38 4.65 -5.16 10.59
N HIS A 39 4.64 -4.18 9.68
CA HIS A 39 5.11 -4.38 8.31
C HIS A 39 6.16 -3.34 7.92
N ARG A 40 7.21 -3.79 7.22
CA ARG A 40 8.27 -2.91 6.74
C ARG A 40 7.85 -2.14 5.50
N ASN A 41 6.95 -2.70 4.70
CA ASN A 41 6.49 -2.16 3.43
C ASN A 41 4.97 -2.25 3.27
N ILE A 42 4.40 -1.29 2.53
CA ILE A 42 2.96 -1.28 2.22
C ILE A 42 2.54 -2.44 1.33
N GLN A 43 3.45 -2.89 0.45
CA GLN A 43 3.27 -4.01 -0.44
C GLN A 43 3.05 -5.33 0.32
N GLU A 44 3.86 -5.53 1.35
CA GLU A 44 3.78 -6.69 2.23
C GLU A 44 2.44 -6.72 2.96
N ALA A 45 2.03 -5.58 3.52
CA ALA A 45 0.76 -5.46 4.22
C ALA A 45 -0.45 -5.74 3.31
N VAL A 46 -0.50 -5.17 2.09
CA VAL A 46 -1.64 -5.42 1.17
C VAL A 46 -1.64 -6.84 0.62
N ALA A 47 -0.48 -7.46 0.43
CA ALA A 47 -0.39 -8.84 0.02
C ALA A 47 -0.87 -9.79 1.13
N GLU A 48 -0.41 -9.59 2.36
CA GLU A 48 -0.82 -10.37 3.52
C GLU A 48 -2.32 -10.22 3.79
N ALA A 49 -2.86 -9.01 3.68
CA ALA A 49 -4.30 -8.74 3.87
C ALA A 49 -5.19 -9.47 2.86
N GLU A 50 -4.72 -9.64 1.61
CA GLU A 50 -5.42 -10.43 0.59
C GLU A 50 -5.03 -11.93 0.62
N GLY A 51 -4.11 -12.34 1.50
CA GLY A 51 -3.62 -13.70 1.62
C GLY A 51 -2.74 -14.16 0.45
N ILE A 52 -2.01 -13.25 -0.18
CA ILE A 52 -1.13 -13.52 -1.31
C ILE A 52 0.29 -13.78 -0.82
N ASP A 53 0.84 -14.95 -1.19
CA ASP A 53 2.23 -15.27 -0.90
C ASP A 53 3.16 -14.41 -1.76
N ILE A 54 3.97 -13.59 -1.08
CA ILE A 54 5.02 -12.76 -1.69
C ILE A 54 6.41 -13.28 -1.35
N THR A 55 6.53 -14.52 -0.86
CA THR A 55 7.81 -15.11 -0.49
C THR A 55 8.73 -15.22 -1.70
N GLU A 56 8.17 -15.63 -2.84
CA GLU A 56 8.90 -15.63 -4.12
C GLU A 56 9.32 -14.23 -4.55
N PHE A 57 8.44 -13.25 -4.37
CA PHE A 57 8.74 -11.85 -4.67
C PHE A 57 9.90 -11.33 -3.82
N LEU A 58 9.90 -11.56 -2.51
CA LEU A 58 10.96 -11.11 -1.61
C LEU A 58 12.31 -11.72 -1.98
N LYS A 59 12.34 -13.02 -2.32
CA LYS A 59 13.56 -13.69 -2.80
C LYS A 59 14.08 -13.05 -4.08
N MET A 60 13.21 -12.83 -5.05
CA MET A 60 13.57 -12.18 -6.32
C MET A 60 13.99 -10.73 -6.13
N GLU A 61 13.30 -9.96 -5.30
CA GLU A 61 13.62 -8.57 -4.99
C GLU A 61 15.04 -8.47 -4.41
N GLN A 62 15.36 -9.32 -3.43
CA GLN A 62 16.69 -9.39 -2.84
C GLN A 62 17.78 -9.75 -3.85
N GLN A 63 17.49 -10.66 -4.80
CA GLN A 63 18.43 -11.00 -5.86
C GLN A 63 18.64 -9.85 -6.85
N ILE A 64 17.56 -9.15 -7.23
CA ILE A 64 17.64 -8.00 -8.14
C ILE A 64 18.35 -6.82 -7.48
N GLU A 65 18.12 -6.57 -6.18
CA GLU A 65 18.87 -5.58 -5.42
C GLU A 65 20.37 -5.87 -5.37
N ALA A 66 20.75 -7.15 -5.31
CA ALA A 66 22.15 -7.56 -5.30
C ALA A 66 22.83 -7.44 -6.67
N VAL A 67 22.07 -7.49 -7.77
CA VAL A 67 22.60 -7.61 -9.14
C VAL A 67 22.32 -6.37 -10.00
N SER A 68 21.38 -5.51 -9.63
CA SER A 68 20.86 -4.44 -10.50
C SER A 68 20.56 -3.14 -9.75
N ASP A 69 20.45 -2.06 -10.51
CA ASP A 69 20.11 -0.73 -9.99
C ASP A 69 18.70 -0.66 -9.38
N THR A 70 18.49 0.34 -8.52
CA THR A 70 17.22 0.63 -7.84
C THR A 70 16.02 0.77 -8.80
N LYS A 71 16.27 1.12 -10.06
CA LYS A 71 15.24 1.20 -11.11
C LYS A 71 14.67 -0.17 -11.49
N ALA A 72 15.52 -1.20 -11.56
CA ALA A 72 15.10 -2.56 -11.89
C ALA A 72 14.21 -3.13 -10.77
N VAL A 73 14.60 -2.93 -9.52
CA VAL A 73 13.85 -3.31 -8.32
C VAL A 73 12.45 -2.69 -8.33
N ARG A 74 12.36 -1.38 -8.57
CA ARG A 74 11.07 -0.68 -8.64
C ARG A 74 10.17 -1.21 -9.77
N ASN A 75 10.74 -1.46 -10.95
CA ASN A 75 9.99 -1.97 -12.10
C ASN A 75 9.51 -3.41 -11.87
N TYR A 76 10.35 -4.25 -11.27
CA TYR A 76 9.99 -5.61 -10.88
C TYR A 76 8.82 -5.61 -9.90
N ARG A 77 8.90 -4.77 -8.85
CA ARG A 77 7.82 -4.57 -7.88
C ARG A 77 6.52 -4.18 -8.56
N ASP A 78 6.53 -3.10 -9.35
CA ASP A 78 5.33 -2.64 -10.04
C ASP A 78 4.70 -3.73 -10.93
N ASN A 79 5.52 -4.45 -11.71
CA ASN A 79 5.02 -5.52 -12.57
C ASN A 79 4.48 -6.72 -11.79
N TYR A 80 5.13 -7.11 -10.70
CA TYR A 80 4.68 -8.25 -9.88
C TYR A 80 3.31 -7.97 -9.26
N PHE A 81 3.15 -6.81 -8.60
CA PHE A 81 1.88 -6.41 -8.01
C PHE A 81 0.80 -6.19 -9.08
N ARG A 82 1.15 -5.63 -10.24
CA ARG A 82 0.23 -5.47 -11.36
C ARG A 82 -0.26 -6.81 -11.92
N LYS A 83 0.59 -7.84 -11.99
CA LYS A 83 0.20 -9.21 -12.39
C LYS A 83 -0.77 -9.86 -11.41
N LEU A 84 -0.62 -9.58 -10.12
CA LEU A 84 -1.53 -10.05 -9.08
C LEU A 84 -2.90 -9.34 -9.09
N GLY A 85 -3.05 -8.27 -9.88
CA GLY A 85 -4.27 -7.49 -9.96
C GLY A 85 -4.32 -6.32 -8.97
N PHE A 86 -3.20 -6.01 -8.31
CA PHE A 86 -3.08 -4.78 -7.54
C PHE A 86 -2.79 -3.59 -8.45
N SER A 87 -3.44 -2.47 -8.15
CA SER A 87 -3.25 -1.18 -8.78
C SER A 87 -3.34 -0.06 -7.74
N LYS A 88 -2.73 1.08 -8.01
CA LYS A 88 -2.83 2.30 -7.18
C LYS A 88 -2.53 2.11 -5.68
N ILE A 89 -1.54 1.28 -5.34
CA ILE A 89 -1.11 1.09 -3.94
C ILE A 89 -0.46 2.39 -3.43
N THR A 90 -1.15 3.09 -2.55
CA THR A 90 -0.71 4.38 -2.01
C THR A 90 -1.00 4.47 -0.52
N LEU A 91 -0.13 5.13 0.22
CA LEU A 91 -0.44 5.51 1.60
C LEU A 91 -1.45 6.66 1.55
N ALA A 92 -2.53 6.54 2.30
CA ALA A 92 -3.39 7.66 2.61
C ALA A 92 -2.51 8.75 3.25
N GLN A 93 -2.30 9.83 2.50
CA GLN A 93 -1.63 10.99 3.07
C GLN A 93 -2.51 11.50 4.20
N LYS A 94 -1.99 11.41 5.43
CA LYS A 94 -2.40 12.34 6.47
C LYS A 94 -2.06 13.72 5.93
N GLU A 95 -3.09 14.55 5.81
CA GLU A 95 -3.03 15.94 5.37
C GLU A 95 -1.73 16.60 5.86
N ASN A 96 -0.75 16.72 4.96
CA ASN A 96 0.37 17.61 5.20
C ASN A 96 -0.14 18.98 4.76
N LEU A 97 -0.74 19.71 5.70
CA LEU A 97 -0.80 21.16 5.62
C LEU A 97 0.65 21.65 5.50
N GLY A 98 1.09 21.80 4.25
CA GLY A 98 2.38 22.40 3.94
C GLY A 98 2.43 23.79 4.57
N VAL A 99 3.32 23.94 5.55
CA VAL A 99 3.70 25.21 6.13
C VAL A 99 4.27 26.11 5.01
N GLY A 100 3.44 27.04 4.54
CA GLY A 100 3.78 28.35 3.99
C GLY A 100 4.47 28.46 2.62
N LYS A 101 3.85 29.17 1.66
CA LYS A 101 4.21 30.57 1.36
C LYS A 101 3.27 31.28 0.35
N LYS A 102 2.61 32.32 0.92
CA LYS A 102 2.26 33.67 0.42
C LYS A 102 1.38 33.86 -0.83
N ASN A 103 0.19 34.39 -0.51
CA ASN A 103 -0.58 35.38 -1.25
C ASN A 103 0.30 36.33 -2.09
N LYS A 104 0.06 36.39 -3.40
CA LYS A 104 0.15 37.62 -4.18
C LYS A 104 -0.81 37.56 -5.35
#